data_AF-A0A6J5XCX1-F1
#
_entry.id   AF-A0A6J5XCX1-F1
#
_cell.length_a   1.000
_cell.length_b   1.000
_cell.length_c   1.000
_cell.angle_alpha   90.00
_cell.angle_beta   90.00
_cell.angle_gamma   90.00
#
_symmetry.space_group_name_H-M   'P 1'
#
loop_
_entity.id
_entity.type
_entity.pdbx_description
1 polymer ?
#
loop_
_entity_poly.entity_id
_entity_poly.type
_entity_poly.pdbx_seq_one_letter_code
_entity_poly.pdbx_strand_id
1 'polypeptide(L)'
;MEIEQKQAQVIEHFVKQASSLQGSSLVGLIVQVTSHSSLFAFSEILAVPSVLELQGTDYAVYIDLLRLFAHGTWSDYKSNASLLPPLTPDQITKLKQLTVLSLAEINKVLSYDQLLEQLDLSNVRELEDFLINECMYAGIVKGKLDHLRRSFEVQFAAGRDLRPGQLGNIIQTLDDWLNTTDNVLLTIEEKIKWADKKCALNTIHQKQKAVKDKVEEVKKSLFNRGGRDFQALDDVLFGETAGLMDYEEDRTRTKRLAYTEKVANILRSAGRVDPFDSLFQLNHGEEIKRFRVLLLKGGAIARKLAHRHFEA
;
A
#
# COMPACT_ATOMS: atom_id res chain seq x y z
N MET A 1 -4.99 3.89 18.89
CA MET A 1 -3.99 3.02 19.57
C MET A 1 -3.79 3.51 21.01
N GLU A 2 -3.28 2.68 21.94
CA GLU A 2 -3.12 3.08 23.35
C GLU A 2 -2.25 4.33 23.55
N ILE A 3 -1.28 4.56 22.67
CA ILE A 3 -0.35 5.71 22.73
C ILE A 3 -1.08 7.01 22.39
N GLU A 4 -1.89 7.02 21.34
CA GLU A 4 -2.68 8.20 20.94
C GLU A 4 -3.69 8.60 22.02
N GLN A 5 -4.31 7.62 22.69
CA GLN A 5 -5.27 7.89 23.79
C GLN A 5 -4.58 8.48 25.01
N LYS A 6 -3.41 7.95 25.40
CA LYS A 6 -2.60 8.50 26.49
C LYS A 6 -2.11 9.91 26.15
N GLN A 7 -1.67 10.12 24.92
CA GLN A 7 -1.21 11.41 24.44
C GLN A 7 -2.32 12.46 24.44
N ALA A 8 -3.54 12.11 24.01
CA ALA A 8 -4.69 13.02 24.02
C ALA A 8 -5.02 13.55 25.43
N GLN A 9 -4.98 12.68 26.45
CA GLN A 9 -5.22 13.10 27.85
C GLN A 9 -4.16 14.08 28.35
N VAL A 10 -2.90 13.84 27.98
CA VAL A 10 -1.77 14.70 28.33
C VAL A 10 -1.86 16.05 27.62
N ILE A 11 -2.22 16.06 26.33
CA ILE A 11 -2.47 17.30 25.57
C ILE A 11 -3.58 18.11 26.24
N GLU A 12 -4.72 17.49 26.55
CA GLU A 12 -5.86 18.17 27.15
C GLU A 12 -5.48 18.81 28.51
N HIS A 13 -4.70 18.09 29.32
CA HIS A 13 -4.17 18.62 30.57
C HIS A 13 -3.27 19.85 30.35
N PHE A 14 -2.32 19.78 29.42
CA PHE A 14 -1.42 20.89 29.14
C PHE A 14 -2.12 22.09 28.47
N VAL A 15 -3.12 21.86 27.62
CA VAL A 15 -3.93 22.93 27.02
C VAL A 15 -4.73 23.68 28.09
N LYS A 16 -5.31 22.97 29.07
CA LYS A 16 -6.00 23.60 30.22
C LYS A 16 -5.03 24.43 31.06
N GLN A 17 -3.82 23.93 31.30
CA GLN A 17 -2.78 24.70 32.01
C GLN A 17 -2.29 25.91 31.21
N ALA A 18 -2.08 25.76 29.90
CA ALA A 18 -1.67 26.86 29.02
C ALA A 18 -2.73 27.97 28.98
N SER A 19 -4.01 27.62 29.08
CA SER A 19 -5.12 28.58 29.08
C SER A 19 -5.26 29.35 30.41
N SER A 20 -4.74 28.81 31.52
CA SER A 20 -4.83 29.44 32.84
C SER A 20 -3.58 30.21 33.25
N LEU A 21 -2.44 29.95 32.60
CA LEU A 21 -1.15 30.59 32.87
C LEU A 21 -0.90 31.76 31.90
N GLN A 22 -0.16 32.77 32.36
CA GLN A 22 0.26 33.91 31.55
C GLN A 22 1.73 34.29 31.79
N GLY A 23 2.35 34.92 30.78
CA GLY A 23 3.69 35.47 30.86
C GLY A 23 4.77 34.43 31.11
N SER A 24 5.66 34.68 32.09
CA SER A 24 6.83 33.85 32.38
C SER A 24 6.48 32.41 32.78
N SER A 25 5.28 32.16 33.32
CA SER A 25 4.85 30.80 33.69
C SER A 25 4.61 29.89 32.48
N LEU A 26 4.25 30.46 31.34
CA LEU A 26 4.10 29.70 30.08
C LEU A 26 5.44 29.18 29.58
N VAL A 27 6.54 29.89 29.84
CA VAL A 27 7.88 29.42 29.49
C VAL A 27 8.22 28.12 30.21
N GLY A 28 7.93 28.06 31.52
CA GLY A 28 8.10 26.83 32.30
C GLY A 28 7.24 25.68 31.76
N LEU A 29 6.01 25.98 31.35
CA LEU A 29 5.13 25.01 30.72
C LEU A 29 5.69 24.49 29.38
N ILE A 30 6.20 25.36 28.51
CA ILE A 30 6.79 24.98 27.22
C ILE A 30 8.00 24.05 27.44
N VAL A 31 8.86 24.36 28.41
CA VAL A 31 10.00 23.49 28.76
C VAL A 31 9.54 22.12 29.26
N GLN A 32 8.48 22.09 30.08
CA GLN A 32 7.90 20.83 30.56
C GLN A 32 7.27 20.01 29.44
N VAL A 33 6.50 20.65 28.56
CA VAL A 33 5.82 20.06 27.40
C VAL A 33 6.83 19.46 26.42
N THR A 34 7.87 20.22 26.08
CA THR A 34 8.93 19.77 25.18
C THR A 34 9.75 18.62 25.77
N SER A 35 9.91 18.54 27.10
CA SER A 35 10.62 17.44 27.77
C SER A 35 9.76 16.19 28.05
N HIS A 36 8.43 16.26 27.89
CA HIS A 36 7.52 15.19 28.32
C HIS A 36 7.57 13.92 27.44
N SER A 37 8.08 12.79 27.93
CA SER A 37 8.36 11.58 27.12
C SER A 37 7.20 11.02 26.26
N SER A 38 5.94 11.21 26.65
CA SER A 38 4.77 10.69 25.90
C SER A 38 4.09 11.69 24.96
N LEU A 39 4.64 12.90 24.82
CA LEU A 39 4.03 13.98 24.04
C LEU A 39 4.83 14.25 22.76
N PHE A 40 4.20 13.98 21.61
CA PHE A 40 4.80 14.14 20.27
C PHE A 40 4.00 15.06 19.33
N ALA A 41 2.87 15.59 19.81
CA ALA A 41 2.03 16.54 19.09
C ALA A 41 1.92 17.82 19.93
N PHE A 42 2.14 18.94 19.26
CA PHE A 42 2.27 20.26 19.85
C PHE A 42 1.34 21.28 19.18
N SER A 43 0.68 20.94 18.08
CA SER A 43 -0.19 21.85 17.33
C SER A 43 -1.30 22.43 18.19
N GLU A 44 -1.93 21.61 19.04
CA GLU A 44 -3.01 22.04 19.92
C GLU A 44 -2.53 23.01 21.00
N ILE A 45 -1.31 22.81 21.50
CA ILE A 45 -0.69 23.69 22.50
C ILE A 45 -0.25 25.00 21.84
N LEU A 46 0.29 24.94 20.61
CA LEU A 46 0.66 26.10 19.81
C LEU A 46 -0.56 26.94 19.41
N ALA A 47 -1.73 26.32 19.22
CA ALA A 47 -2.98 26.99 18.86
C ALA A 47 -3.65 27.72 20.03
N VAL A 48 -3.15 27.57 21.27
CA VAL A 48 -3.71 28.26 22.44
C VAL A 48 -3.44 29.77 22.32
N PRO A 49 -4.46 30.63 22.45
CA PRO A 49 -4.29 32.09 22.32
C PRO A 49 -3.23 32.67 23.27
N SER A 50 -3.20 32.21 24.52
CA SER A 50 -2.21 32.63 25.52
C SER A 50 -0.76 32.33 25.12
N VAL A 51 -0.54 31.27 24.34
CA VAL A 51 0.79 30.94 23.79
C VAL A 51 1.12 31.84 22.61
N LEU A 52 0.14 32.17 21.77
CA LEU A 52 0.32 33.11 20.65
C LEU A 52 0.57 34.54 21.12
N GLU A 53 0.00 34.95 22.25
CA GLU A 53 0.25 36.27 22.86
C GLU A 53 1.70 36.49 23.28
N LEU A 54 2.48 35.42 23.47
CA LEU A 54 3.93 35.53 23.72
C LEU A 54 4.68 36.02 22.47
N GLN A 55 4.07 35.97 21.28
CA GLN A 55 4.65 36.39 20.01
C GLN A 55 4.69 37.93 19.97
N GLY A 56 5.82 38.50 20.39
CA GLY A 56 6.01 39.95 20.56
C GLY A 56 6.63 40.35 21.90
N THR A 57 6.78 39.38 22.81
CA THR A 57 7.51 39.54 24.08
C THR A 57 8.94 39.03 23.97
N ASP A 58 9.75 39.26 25.00
CA ASP A 58 11.12 38.69 25.13
C ASP A 58 11.14 37.15 25.10
N TYR A 59 9.97 36.49 25.22
CA TYR A 59 9.82 35.03 25.19
C TYR A 59 9.44 34.47 23.82
N ALA A 60 9.44 35.28 22.75
CA ALA A 60 9.15 34.84 21.38
C ALA A 60 9.99 33.63 20.94
N VAL A 61 11.23 33.54 21.44
CA VAL A 61 12.17 32.44 21.17
C VAL A 61 11.61 31.07 21.58
N TYR A 62 10.77 31.00 22.63
CA TYR A 62 10.16 29.75 23.08
C TYR A 62 9.00 29.29 22.18
N ILE A 63 8.34 30.21 21.49
CA ILE A 63 7.35 29.85 20.46
C ILE A 63 8.06 29.26 19.24
N ASP A 64 9.17 29.86 18.83
CA ASP A 64 9.96 29.34 17.72
C ASP A 64 10.56 27.97 18.07
N LEU A 65 10.92 27.75 19.33
CA LEU A 65 11.23 26.42 19.85
C LEU A 65 10.05 25.45 19.70
N LEU A 66 8.84 25.83 20.12
CA LEU A 66 7.66 24.97 19.99
C LEU A 66 7.32 24.66 18.53
N ARG A 67 7.48 25.64 17.62
CA ARG A 67 7.34 25.46 16.16
C ARG A 67 8.37 24.49 15.59
N LEU A 68 9.61 24.56 16.08
CA LEU A 68 10.66 23.61 15.72
C LEU A 68 10.29 22.18 16.17
N PHE A 69 9.72 22.00 17.36
CA PHE A 69 9.25 20.68 17.80
C PHE A 69 8.05 20.19 16.99
N ALA A 70 7.11 21.08 16.65
CA ALA A 70 5.94 20.71 15.85
C ALA A 70 6.32 20.31 14.42
N HIS A 71 7.18 21.07 13.76
CA HIS A 71 7.39 20.93 12.32
C HIS A 71 8.85 20.70 11.89
N GLY A 72 9.82 21.09 12.69
CA GLY A 72 11.25 21.05 12.34
C GLY A 72 11.95 19.73 12.66
N THR A 73 13.27 19.72 12.47
CA THR A 73 14.15 18.56 12.66
C THR A 73 15.38 18.94 13.50
N TRP A 74 16.17 17.93 13.89
CA TRP A 74 17.43 18.14 14.59
C TRP A 74 18.42 19.01 13.77
N SER A 75 18.46 18.83 12.45
CA SER A 75 19.26 19.64 11.53
C SER A 75 18.83 21.12 11.53
N ASP A 76 17.52 21.37 11.63
CA ASP A 76 16.97 22.74 11.72
C ASP A 76 17.36 23.42 13.04
N TYR A 77 17.42 22.66 14.15
CA TYR A 77 17.92 23.17 15.42
C TYR A 77 19.39 23.58 15.33
N LYS A 78 20.24 22.70 14.79
CA LYS A 78 21.68 23.01 14.63
C LYS A 78 21.91 24.26 13.80
N SER A 79 21.13 24.44 12.74
CA SER A 79 21.23 25.60 11.85
C SER A 79 20.83 26.91 12.55
N ASN A 80 19.92 26.82 13.52
CA ASN A 80 19.38 27.96 14.27
C ASN A 80 19.85 28.00 15.74
N ALA A 81 20.91 27.28 16.09
CA ALA A 81 21.35 27.10 17.47
C ALA A 81 21.75 28.42 18.16
N SER A 82 22.12 29.44 17.39
CA SER A 82 22.42 30.79 17.90
C SER A 82 21.19 31.61 18.28
N LEU A 83 20.01 31.27 17.74
CA LEU A 83 18.76 32.00 17.93
C LEU A 83 17.85 31.34 18.96
N LEU A 84 18.03 30.03 19.19
CA LEU A 84 17.18 29.22 20.05
C LEU A 84 17.79 29.00 21.44
N PRO A 85 16.98 28.66 22.46
CA PRO A 85 17.48 28.38 23.79
C PRO A 85 18.30 27.09 23.79
N PRO A 86 19.23 26.92 24.75
CA PRO A 86 19.90 25.65 24.95
C PRO A 86 18.89 24.58 25.36
N LEU A 87 18.92 23.44 24.68
CA LEU A 87 18.01 22.32 24.94
C LEU A 87 18.50 21.45 26.10
N THR A 88 17.56 20.93 26.88
CA THR A 88 17.82 19.86 27.86
C THR A 88 18.11 18.53 27.14
N PRO A 89 18.81 17.57 27.77
CA PRO A 89 19.06 16.27 27.16
C PRO A 89 17.77 15.55 26.73
N ASP A 90 16.70 15.66 27.52
CA ASP A 90 15.39 15.07 27.20
C ASP A 90 14.77 15.70 25.95
N GLN A 91 14.89 17.02 25.79
CA GLN A 91 14.44 17.75 24.61
C GLN A 91 15.23 17.35 23.36
N ILE A 92 16.56 17.14 23.49
CA ILE A 92 17.42 16.69 22.40
C ILE A 92 16.98 15.30 21.93
N THR A 93 16.82 14.36 22.85
CA THR A 93 16.34 13.00 22.56
C THR A 93 14.99 13.04 21.84
N LYS A 94 14.07 13.88 22.31
CA LYS A 94 12.77 14.04 21.66
C LYS A 94 12.85 14.65 20.27
N LEU A 95 13.66 15.68 20.06
CA LEU A 95 13.80 16.28 18.74
C LEU A 95 14.42 15.29 17.74
N LYS A 96 15.35 14.45 18.21
CA LYS A 96 15.87 13.31 17.44
C LYS A 96 14.76 12.29 17.12
N GLN A 97 13.90 11.93 18.08
CA GLN A 97 12.75 11.03 17.85
C GLN A 97 11.79 11.59 16.77
N LEU A 98 11.45 12.88 16.86
CA LEU A 98 10.59 13.56 15.88
C LEU A 98 11.23 13.65 14.49
N THR A 99 12.56 13.74 14.43
CA THR A 99 13.31 13.68 13.18
C THR A 99 13.19 12.30 12.53
N VAL A 100 13.29 11.21 13.31
CA VAL A 100 13.04 9.85 12.80
C VAL A 100 11.61 9.71 12.26
N LEU A 101 10.60 10.24 12.97
CA LEU A 101 9.22 10.22 12.49
C LEU A 101 9.04 10.96 11.17
N SER A 102 9.68 12.13 11.03
CA SER A 102 9.64 12.91 9.79
C SER A 102 10.29 12.18 8.62
N LEU A 103 11.38 11.45 8.87
CA LEU A 103 12.03 10.62 7.84
C LEU A 103 11.16 9.42 7.47
N ALA A 104 10.53 8.79 8.46
CA ALA A 104 9.65 7.64 8.28
C ALA A 104 8.33 7.98 7.56
N GLU A 105 7.90 9.25 7.59
CA GLU A 105 6.77 9.77 6.82
C GLU A 105 7.06 9.70 5.31
N ILE A 106 8.29 10.08 4.92
CA ILE A 106 8.70 10.18 3.51
C ILE A 106 9.10 8.80 2.97
N ASN A 107 9.92 8.06 3.72
CA ASN A 107 10.55 6.82 3.26
C ASN A 107 10.22 5.64 4.19
N LYS A 108 9.74 4.53 3.61
CA LYS A 108 9.51 3.27 4.35
C LYS A 108 10.79 2.53 4.72
N VAL A 109 11.88 2.77 3.98
CA VAL A 109 13.19 2.18 4.25
C VAL A 109 14.18 3.31 4.49
N LEU A 110 14.68 3.41 5.71
CA LEU A 110 15.62 4.44 6.12
C LEU A 110 17.04 3.87 6.12
N SER A 111 17.96 4.53 5.42
CA SER A 111 19.39 4.15 5.46
C SER A 111 20.01 4.57 6.78
N TYR A 112 20.91 3.74 7.34
CA TYR A 112 21.65 4.09 8.55
C TYR A 112 22.53 5.31 8.33
N ASP A 113 23.11 5.49 7.15
CA ASP A 113 23.99 6.63 6.89
C ASP A 113 23.20 7.95 6.94
N GLN A 114 21.98 7.96 6.39
CA GLN A 114 21.07 9.10 6.49
C GLN A 114 20.64 9.36 7.94
N LEU A 115 20.37 8.31 8.72
CA LEU A 115 19.98 8.44 10.12
C LEU A 115 21.15 8.94 11.00
N LEU A 116 22.36 8.45 10.78
CA LEU A 116 23.56 8.89 11.49
C LEU A 116 23.82 10.39 11.25
N GLU A 117 23.70 10.84 10.00
CA GLU A 117 23.87 12.25 9.64
C GLU A 117 22.78 13.13 10.25
N GLN A 118 21.50 12.78 10.06
CA GLN A 118 20.36 13.59 10.52
C GLN A 118 20.21 13.61 12.05
N LEU A 119 20.64 12.57 12.75
CA LEU A 119 20.58 12.48 14.22
C LEU A 119 21.89 12.88 14.90
N ASP A 120 22.95 13.14 14.13
CA ASP A 120 24.29 13.42 14.62
C ASP A 120 24.77 12.36 15.61
N LEU A 121 24.73 11.09 15.18
CA LEU A 121 25.16 9.95 15.98
C LEU A 121 26.49 9.44 15.44
N SER A 122 27.37 9.06 16.37
CA SER A 122 28.75 8.70 16.04
C SER A 122 28.88 7.28 15.51
N ASN A 123 28.04 6.37 16.02
CA ASN A 123 28.20 4.94 15.83
C ASN A 123 26.87 4.27 15.46
N VAL A 124 26.95 3.20 14.67
CA VAL A 124 25.78 2.35 14.33
C VAL A 124 25.14 1.76 15.58
N ARG A 125 25.95 1.37 16.58
CA ARG A 125 25.42 0.85 17.85
C ARG A 125 24.58 1.87 18.60
N GLU A 126 25.04 3.12 18.64
CA GLU A 126 24.31 4.22 19.27
C GLU A 126 22.99 4.49 18.54
N LEU A 127 22.99 4.41 17.20
CA LEU A 127 21.79 4.50 16.39
C LEU A 127 20.79 3.37 16.69
N GLU A 128 21.26 2.13 16.75
CA GLU A 128 20.40 0.98 17.05
C GLU A 128 19.83 1.07 18.47
N ASP A 129 20.66 1.39 19.47
CA ASP A 129 20.23 1.59 20.85
C ASP A 129 19.20 2.73 20.93
N PHE A 130 19.39 3.83 20.19
CA PHE A 130 18.42 4.93 20.11
C PHE A 130 17.10 4.48 19.46
N LEU A 131 17.14 3.79 18.32
CA LEU A 131 15.93 3.32 17.65
C LEU A 131 15.14 2.34 18.52
N ILE A 132 15.82 1.44 19.23
CA ILE A 132 15.19 0.46 20.10
C ILE A 132 14.61 1.15 21.35
N ASN A 133 15.48 1.79 22.15
CA ASN A 133 15.12 2.33 23.47
C ASN A 133 14.23 3.57 23.37
N GLU A 134 14.57 4.48 22.47
CA GLU A 134 13.90 5.79 22.40
C GLU A 134 12.74 5.79 21.41
N CYS A 135 12.76 4.99 20.34
CA CYS A 135 11.68 4.98 19.35
C CYS A 135 10.72 3.77 19.47
N MET A 136 11.25 2.54 19.53
CA MET A 136 10.40 1.34 19.53
C MET A 136 9.73 1.10 20.88
N TYR A 137 10.46 1.25 21.99
CA TYR A 137 9.88 1.11 23.34
C TYR A 137 8.88 2.23 23.68
N ALA A 138 9.12 3.45 23.21
CA ALA A 138 8.13 4.53 23.25
C ALA A 138 6.90 4.24 22.38
N GLY A 139 7.02 3.30 21.44
CA GLY A 139 5.95 2.85 20.54
C GLY A 139 5.60 3.85 19.43
N ILE A 140 6.45 4.87 19.24
CA ILE A 140 6.28 5.86 18.16
C ILE A 140 6.59 5.24 16.79
N VAL A 141 7.47 4.25 16.74
CA VAL A 141 7.86 3.59 15.49
C VAL A 141 7.88 2.08 15.72
N LYS A 142 7.42 1.33 14.71
CA LYS A 142 7.58 -0.13 14.66
C LYS A 142 8.18 -0.50 13.32
N GLY A 143 9.17 -1.38 13.34
CA GLY A 143 9.90 -1.77 12.14
C GLY A 143 10.88 -2.89 12.39
N LYS A 144 11.65 -3.23 11.37
CA LYS A 144 12.74 -4.20 11.44
C LYS A 144 14.06 -3.53 11.13
N LEU A 145 15.07 -3.85 11.93
CA LEU A 145 16.45 -3.44 11.70
C LEU A 145 17.12 -4.51 10.84
N ASP A 146 17.64 -4.12 9.67
CA ASP A 146 18.46 -4.96 8.82
C ASP A 146 19.92 -4.50 8.91
N HIS A 147 20.70 -5.22 9.73
CA HIS A 147 22.11 -4.94 9.95
C HIS A 147 22.96 -5.18 8.68
N LEU A 148 22.57 -6.12 7.82
CA LEU A 148 23.33 -6.45 6.61
C LEU A 148 23.17 -5.36 5.55
N ARG A 149 21.94 -4.87 5.37
CA ARG A 149 21.64 -3.80 4.42
C ARG A 149 21.85 -2.41 4.99
N ARG A 150 22.20 -2.31 6.28
CA ARG A 150 22.35 -1.05 7.03
C ARG A 150 21.11 -0.17 6.84
N SER A 151 19.94 -0.77 7.00
CA SER A 151 18.67 -0.11 6.77
C SER A 151 17.63 -0.46 7.82
N PHE A 152 16.74 0.48 8.10
CA PHE A 152 15.61 0.32 8.98
C PHE A 152 14.31 0.34 8.17
N GLU A 153 13.59 -0.78 8.19
CA GLU A 153 12.30 -0.92 7.50
C GLU A 153 11.15 -0.55 8.44
N VAL A 154 10.52 0.59 8.18
CA VAL A 154 9.40 1.13 8.95
C VAL A 154 8.11 0.42 8.53
N GLN A 155 7.48 -0.27 9.47
CA GLN A 155 6.13 -0.84 9.29
C GLN A 155 5.06 0.15 9.75
N PHE A 156 5.33 0.85 10.84
CA PHE A 156 4.43 1.83 11.42
C PHE A 156 5.25 3.00 11.98
N ALA A 157 4.75 4.21 11.77
CA ALA A 157 5.24 5.42 12.41
C ALA A 157 4.02 6.21 12.88
N ALA A 158 4.10 6.74 14.10
CA ALA A 158 3.09 7.62 14.64
C ALA A 158 3.05 8.91 13.82
N GLY A 159 1.85 9.48 13.66
CA GLY A 159 1.69 10.78 13.04
C GLY A 159 2.28 11.88 13.93
N ARG A 160 3.01 12.81 13.31
CA ARG A 160 3.38 14.07 13.94
C ARG A 160 2.31 15.14 13.65
N ASP A 161 2.54 16.34 14.14
CA ASP A 161 1.79 17.55 13.82
C ASP A 161 1.69 17.83 12.32
N LEU A 162 0.48 18.15 11.87
CA LEU A 162 0.20 18.57 10.50
C LEU A 162 0.66 20.01 10.29
N ARG A 163 1.45 20.23 9.24
CA ARG A 163 1.76 21.59 8.77
C ARG A 163 0.53 22.21 8.12
N PRO A 164 0.34 23.54 8.24
CA PRO A 164 -0.70 24.24 7.49
C PRO A 164 -0.57 23.94 5.99
N GLY A 165 -1.62 23.40 5.37
CA GLY A 165 -1.64 23.02 3.95
C GLY A 165 -1.38 21.54 3.63
N GLN A 166 -0.83 20.74 4.56
CA GLN A 166 -0.64 19.30 4.33
C GLN A 166 -1.96 18.52 4.23
N LEU A 167 -3.03 19.02 4.84
CA LEU A 167 -4.35 18.38 4.80
C LEU A 167 -4.87 18.20 3.36
N GLY A 168 -4.64 19.18 2.48
CA GLY A 168 -5.02 19.07 1.07
C GLY A 168 -4.29 17.94 0.35
N ASN A 169 -2.98 17.78 0.61
CA ASN A 169 -2.18 16.71 0.03
C ASN A 169 -2.67 15.33 0.51
N ILE A 170 -3.04 15.21 1.78
CA ILE A 170 -3.58 13.96 2.35
C ILE A 170 -4.90 13.61 1.66
N ILE A 171 -5.81 14.58 1.51
CA ILE A 171 -7.08 14.38 0.81
C ILE A 171 -6.84 13.93 -0.63
N GLN A 172 -5.93 14.59 -1.36
CA GLN A 172 -5.60 14.22 -2.73
C GLN A 172 -5.02 12.79 -2.82
N THR A 173 -4.10 12.45 -1.92
CA THR A 173 -3.48 11.11 -1.90
C THR A 173 -4.51 10.01 -1.64
N LEU A 174 -5.49 10.28 -0.77
CA LEU A 174 -6.60 9.37 -0.50
C LEU A 174 -7.53 9.24 -1.72
N ASP A 175 -7.80 10.33 -2.43
CA ASP A 175 -8.60 10.33 -3.65
C ASP A 175 -7.91 9.54 -4.76
N ASP A 176 -6.61 9.75 -4.97
CA ASP A 176 -5.80 9.00 -5.93
C ASP A 176 -5.79 7.49 -5.61
N TRP A 177 -5.73 7.14 -4.32
CA TRP A 177 -5.78 5.75 -3.87
C TRP A 177 -7.16 5.12 -4.09
N LEU A 178 -8.24 5.87 -3.85
CA LEU A 178 -9.61 5.44 -4.13
C LEU A 178 -9.77 5.16 -5.64
N ASN A 179 -9.38 6.12 -6.48
CA ASN A 179 -9.42 5.99 -7.93
C ASN A 179 -8.60 4.79 -8.42
N THR A 180 -7.42 4.56 -7.84
CA THR A 180 -6.58 3.39 -8.16
C THR A 180 -7.28 2.07 -7.78
N THR A 181 -7.94 2.04 -6.62
CA THR A 181 -8.67 0.86 -6.14
C THR A 181 -9.86 0.54 -7.04
N ASP A 182 -10.61 1.56 -7.46
CA ASP A 182 -11.73 1.41 -8.39
C ASP A 182 -11.25 0.91 -9.77
N ASN A 183 -10.14 1.43 -10.27
CA ASN A 183 -9.55 0.96 -11.54
C ASN A 183 -9.11 -0.52 -11.48
N VAL A 184 -8.50 -0.94 -10.37
CA VAL A 184 -8.12 -2.35 -10.17
C VAL A 184 -9.37 -3.23 -10.09
N LEU A 185 -10.42 -2.77 -9.39
CA LEU A 185 -11.69 -3.49 -9.30
C LEU A 185 -12.33 -3.67 -10.68
N LEU A 186 -12.42 -2.60 -11.48
CA LEU A 186 -12.93 -2.66 -12.85
C LEU A 186 -12.12 -3.63 -13.72
N THR A 187 -10.79 -3.59 -13.61
CA THR A 187 -9.90 -4.51 -14.34
C THR A 187 -10.17 -5.96 -13.96
N ILE A 188 -10.39 -6.26 -12.67
CA ILE A 188 -10.73 -7.60 -12.20
C ILE A 188 -12.10 -8.03 -12.75
N GLU A 189 -13.10 -7.15 -12.72
CA GLU A 189 -14.43 -7.43 -13.27
C GLU A 189 -14.40 -7.73 -14.77
N GLU A 190 -13.60 -6.98 -15.54
CA GLU A 190 -13.39 -7.24 -16.97
C GLU A 190 -12.72 -8.60 -17.22
N LYS A 191 -11.71 -8.95 -16.41
CA LYS A 191 -11.04 -10.26 -16.50
C LYS A 191 -11.98 -11.40 -16.19
N ILE A 192 -12.89 -11.24 -15.23
CA ILE A 192 -13.95 -12.22 -14.93
C ILE A 192 -14.86 -12.38 -16.15
N LYS A 193 -15.38 -11.29 -16.70
CA LYS A 193 -16.26 -11.33 -17.90
C LYS A 193 -15.57 -11.98 -19.11
N TRP A 194 -14.28 -11.67 -19.32
CA TRP A 194 -13.49 -12.29 -20.38
C TRP A 194 -13.32 -13.80 -20.16
N ALA A 195 -13.03 -14.23 -18.93
CA ALA A 195 -12.90 -15.63 -18.57
C ALA A 195 -14.22 -16.39 -18.77
N ASP A 196 -15.35 -15.82 -18.36
CA ASP A 196 -16.69 -16.37 -18.57
C ASP A 196 -17.00 -16.53 -20.06
N LYS A 197 -16.74 -15.49 -20.87
CA LYS A 197 -16.94 -15.53 -22.33
C LYS A 197 -16.07 -16.62 -22.97
N LYS A 198 -14.80 -16.72 -22.58
CA LYS A 198 -13.87 -17.73 -23.10
C LYS A 198 -14.26 -19.15 -22.70
N CYS A 199 -14.74 -19.34 -21.47
CA CYS A 199 -15.26 -20.62 -20.98
C CYS A 199 -16.51 -21.05 -21.78
N ALA A 200 -17.43 -20.12 -22.03
CA ALA A 200 -18.61 -20.37 -22.85
C ALA A 200 -18.25 -20.76 -24.30
N LEU A 201 -17.33 -20.02 -24.93
CA LEU A 201 -16.84 -20.34 -26.28
C LEU A 201 -16.17 -21.71 -26.34
N ASN A 202 -15.31 -22.03 -25.37
CA ASN A 202 -14.67 -23.35 -25.29
C ASN A 202 -15.68 -24.48 -25.13
N THR A 203 -16.74 -24.27 -24.33
CA THR A 203 -17.82 -25.26 -24.16
C THR A 203 -18.58 -25.48 -25.47
N ILE A 204 -18.86 -24.41 -26.22
CA ILE A 204 -19.51 -24.51 -27.54
C ILE A 204 -18.61 -25.25 -28.52
N HIS A 205 -17.32 -24.91 -28.60
CA HIS A 205 -16.37 -25.60 -29.47
C HIS A 205 -16.22 -27.09 -29.11
N GLN A 206 -16.18 -27.43 -27.82
CA GLN A 206 -16.13 -28.83 -27.39
C GLN A 206 -17.41 -29.59 -27.77
N LYS A 207 -18.60 -28.98 -27.59
CA LYS A 207 -19.87 -29.58 -28.02
C LYS A 207 -19.93 -29.77 -29.53
N GLN A 208 -19.51 -28.77 -30.32
CA GLN A 208 -19.46 -28.88 -31.78
C GLN A 208 -18.49 -29.95 -32.25
N LYS A 209 -17.32 -30.06 -31.59
CA LYS A 209 -16.35 -31.12 -31.89
C LYS A 209 -16.91 -32.50 -31.57
N ALA A 210 -17.53 -32.67 -30.39
CA ALA A 210 -18.18 -33.94 -30.01
C ALA A 210 -19.34 -34.33 -30.95
N VAL A 211 -20.09 -33.35 -31.47
CA VAL A 211 -21.12 -33.59 -32.49
C VAL A 211 -20.48 -34.02 -33.82
N LYS A 212 -19.42 -33.34 -34.29
CA LYS A 212 -18.69 -33.72 -35.50
C LYS A 212 -18.11 -35.13 -35.42
N ASP A 213 -17.48 -35.48 -34.30
CA ASP A 213 -16.89 -36.80 -34.09
C ASP A 213 -17.96 -37.91 -34.14
N LYS A 214 -19.14 -37.67 -33.53
CA LYS A 214 -20.29 -38.58 -33.60
C LYS A 214 -20.88 -38.70 -35.01
N VAL A 215 -20.96 -37.61 -35.76
CA VAL A 215 -21.44 -37.63 -37.15
C VAL A 215 -20.50 -38.46 -38.03
N GLU A 216 -19.18 -38.32 -37.86
CA GLU A 216 -18.19 -39.13 -38.59
C GLU A 216 -18.22 -40.61 -38.19
N GLU A 217 -18.47 -40.93 -36.92
CA GLU A 217 -18.66 -42.31 -36.46
C GLU A 217 -19.94 -42.93 -37.06
N VAL A 218 -21.05 -42.19 -37.11
CA VAL A 218 -22.29 -42.63 -37.76
C VAL A 218 -22.09 -42.83 -39.26
N LYS A 219 -21.41 -41.90 -39.95
CA LYS A 219 -21.06 -42.07 -41.37
C LYS A 219 -20.25 -43.34 -41.62
N LYS A 220 -19.20 -43.59 -40.82
CA LYS A 220 -18.38 -44.81 -40.94
C LYS A 220 -19.18 -46.08 -40.68
N SER A 221 -20.07 -46.08 -39.69
CA SER A 221 -20.91 -47.25 -39.39
C SER A 221 -21.99 -47.51 -40.46
N LEU A 222 -22.53 -46.46 -41.08
CA LEU A 222 -23.43 -46.58 -42.25
C LEU A 222 -22.69 -47.12 -43.48
N PHE A 223 -21.46 -46.64 -43.73
CA PHE A 223 -20.59 -47.16 -44.79
C PHE A 223 -20.26 -48.65 -44.60
N ASN A 224 -20.19 -49.12 -43.35
CA ASN A 224 -19.97 -50.53 -43.03
C ASN A 224 -21.25 -51.40 -43.05
N ARG A 225 -22.45 -50.81 -42.88
CA ARG A 225 -23.74 -51.54 -42.91
C ARG A 225 -24.42 -51.59 -44.29
N GLY A 226 -24.07 -50.68 -45.21
CA GLY A 226 -24.55 -50.68 -46.59
C GLY A 226 -23.48 -51.18 -47.56
N GLY A 227 -23.65 -52.40 -48.07
CA GLY A 227 -22.77 -52.94 -49.10
C GLY A 227 -22.84 -52.12 -50.40
N ARG A 228 -21.68 -51.61 -50.82
CA ARG A 228 -21.19 -51.35 -52.19
C ARG A 228 -22.03 -50.60 -53.25
N ASP A 229 -23.26 -50.16 -53.01
CA ASP A 229 -24.06 -49.47 -54.05
C ASP A 229 -24.45 -48.01 -53.72
N PHE A 230 -23.53 -47.23 -53.12
CA PHE A 230 -23.72 -45.78 -52.92
C PHE A 230 -22.56 -44.89 -53.43
N GLN A 231 -21.56 -45.48 -54.09
CA GLN A 231 -20.47 -44.71 -54.72
C GLN A 231 -20.94 -43.88 -55.94
N ALA A 232 -22.16 -44.08 -56.43
CA ALA A 232 -22.71 -43.37 -57.58
C ALA A 232 -23.66 -42.19 -57.23
N LEU A 233 -23.92 -41.93 -55.94
CA LEU A 233 -24.86 -40.86 -55.53
C LEU A 233 -24.19 -39.68 -54.82
N ASP A 234 -22.91 -39.80 -54.43
CA ASP A 234 -22.13 -38.71 -53.82
C ASP A 234 -21.69 -37.67 -54.87
N ASP A 235 -21.49 -38.08 -56.13
CA ASP A 235 -21.07 -37.21 -57.23
C ASP A 235 -22.20 -36.33 -57.80
N VAL A 236 -23.47 -36.63 -57.49
CA VAL A 236 -24.64 -35.93 -58.07
C VAL A 236 -25.26 -34.89 -57.12
N LEU A 237 -25.09 -35.01 -55.80
CA LEU A 237 -25.72 -34.09 -54.83
C LEU A 237 -24.82 -32.98 -54.29
N PHE A 238 -23.49 -33.09 -54.39
CA PHE A 238 -22.54 -32.12 -53.80
C PHE A 238 -21.60 -31.44 -54.82
N GLY A 239 -21.81 -31.63 -56.13
CA GLY A 239 -20.95 -31.11 -57.20
C GLY A 239 -21.04 -29.60 -57.48
N GLU A 240 -22.05 -28.89 -56.97
CA GLU A 240 -22.18 -27.44 -57.14
C GLU A 240 -22.49 -26.75 -55.81
N THR A 241 -21.46 -26.58 -54.98
CA THR A 241 -21.31 -25.41 -54.08
C THR A 241 -19.86 -25.39 -53.58
N ALA A 242 -18.93 -25.39 -54.54
CA ALA A 242 -17.58 -24.91 -54.30
C ALA A 242 -17.64 -23.38 -54.09
N GLY A 243 -17.90 -22.95 -52.86
CA GLY A 243 -17.95 -21.55 -52.50
C GLY A 243 -17.65 -21.34 -51.02
N LEU A 244 -16.53 -20.65 -50.76
CA LEU A 244 -16.02 -20.19 -49.46
C LEU A 244 -15.27 -21.23 -48.61
N MET A 245 -14.06 -21.54 -49.07
CA MET A 245 -12.91 -21.45 -48.16
C MET A 245 -12.68 -19.98 -47.81
N ASP A 246 -12.64 -19.65 -46.52
CA ASP A 246 -11.70 -18.65 -46.03
C ASP A 246 -11.06 -19.20 -44.74
N TYR A 247 -9.93 -19.89 -44.92
CA TYR A 247 -9.07 -20.42 -43.86
C TYR A 247 -7.73 -19.68 -43.91
N GLU A 248 -7.77 -18.36 -43.75
CA GLU A 248 -6.58 -17.54 -43.51
C GLU A 248 -6.50 -17.15 -42.03
N GLU A 249 -6.19 -18.10 -41.13
CA GLU A 249 -5.72 -17.71 -39.78
C GLU A 249 -4.75 -18.71 -39.11
N ASP A 250 -4.75 -19.99 -39.54
CA ASP A 250 -3.94 -21.04 -38.89
C ASP A 250 -2.42 -20.99 -39.17
N ARG A 251 -1.95 -20.19 -40.13
CA ARG A 251 -0.50 -20.04 -40.38
C ARG A 251 0.21 -19.12 -39.37
N THR A 252 -0.51 -18.25 -38.67
CA THR A 252 0.08 -17.36 -37.65
C THR A 252 0.27 -18.05 -36.29
N ARG A 253 -0.49 -19.12 -36.03
CA ARG A 253 -0.47 -19.91 -34.80
C ARG A 253 0.81 -20.74 -34.64
N THR A 254 1.31 -21.31 -35.74
CA THR A 254 2.53 -22.15 -35.73
C THR A 254 3.81 -21.37 -35.50
N LYS A 255 3.89 -20.10 -35.95
CA LYS A 255 5.06 -19.24 -35.72
C LYS A 255 5.13 -18.66 -34.30
N ARG A 256 3.98 -18.39 -33.66
CA ARG A 256 3.94 -17.91 -32.25
C ARG A 256 4.26 -19.02 -31.26
N LEU A 257 3.81 -20.25 -31.52
CA LEU A 257 4.15 -21.43 -30.71
C LEU A 257 5.66 -21.72 -30.73
N ALA A 258 6.32 -21.60 -31.89
CA ALA A 258 7.76 -21.82 -32.01
C ALA A 258 8.61 -20.78 -31.25
N TYR A 259 8.11 -19.55 -31.09
CA TYR A 259 8.79 -18.50 -30.31
C TYR A 259 8.58 -18.70 -28.80
N THR A 260 7.38 -19.07 -28.36
CA THR A 260 7.09 -19.37 -26.95
C THR A 260 7.81 -20.63 -26.48
N GLU A 261 7.99 -21.62 -27.33
CA GLU A 261 8.71 -22.86 -27.02
C GLU A 261 10.23 -22.65 -26.95
N LYS A 262 10.78 -21.78 -27.82
CA LYS A 262 12.18 -21.31 -27.71
C LYS A 262 12.43 -20.55 -26.41
N VAL A 263 11.53 -19.64 -26.03
CA VAL A 263 11.64 -18.88 -24.77
C VAL A 263 11.47 -19.79 -23.55
N ALA A 264 10.54 -20.75 -23.58
CA ALA A 264 10.36 -21.73 -22.51
C ALA A 264 11.56 -22.67 -22.34
N ASN A 265 12.24 -23.06 -23.42
CA ASN A 265 13.45 -23.89 -23.34
C ASN A 265 14.68 -23.09 -22.87
N ILE A 266 14.77 -21.80 -23.19
CA ILE A 266 15.79 -20.90 -22.61
C ILE A 266 15.57 -20.74 -21.10
N LEU A 267 14.32 -20.57 -20.66
CA LEU A 267 13.97 -20.45 -19.24
C LEU A 267 14.20 -21.76 -18.46
N ARG A 268 13.92 -22.93 -19.07
CA ARG A 268 14.24 -24.25 -18.49
C ARG A 268 15.74 -24.50 -18.35
N SER A 269 16.56 -24.03 -19.30
CA SER A 269 18.03 -24.14 -19.20
C SER A 269 18.64 -23.26 -18.10
N ALA A 270 17.89 -22.26 -17.60
CA ALA A 270 18.31 -21.32 -16.56
C ALA A 270 17.90 -21.74 -15.12
N GLY A 271 17.39 -22.96 -14.93
CA GLY A 271 17.20 -23.55 -13.60
C GLY A 271 16.14 -22.89 -12.71
N ARG A 272 15.13 -22.20 -13.27
CA ARG A 272 13.96 -21.74 -12.50
C ARG A 272 12.73 -22.61 -12.78
N VAL A 273 12.17 -23.15 -11.70
CA VAL A 273 10.93 -23.93 -11.66
C VAL A 273 9.73 -23.08 -12.10
N ASP A 274 8.87 -23.63 -12.94
CA ASP A 274 7.68 -22.98 -13.52
C ASP A 274 6.65 -22.56 -12.44
N PRO A 275 6.16 -21.30 -12.40
CA PRO A 275 5.15 -20.86 -11.43
C PRO A 275 3.69 -21.25 -11.78
N PHE A 276 3.46 -21.91 -12.93
CA PHE A 276 2.12 -21.99 -13.51
C PHE A 276 1.38 -23.33 -13.32
N ASP A 277 2.05 -24.38 -12.87
CA ASP A 277 1.40 -25.69 -12.68
C ASP A 277 0.72 -25.86 -11.30
N SER A 278 1.09 -25.08 -10.29
CA SER A 278 0.50 -25.19 -8.94
C SER A 278 -0.92 -24.59 -8.82
N LEU A 279 -1.43 -23.91 -9.86
CA LEU A 279 -2.74 -23.22 -9.82
C LEU A 279 -3.89 -24.03 -10.45
N PHE A 280 -3.62 -25.20 -11.03
CA PHE A 280 -4.63 -25.96 -11.78
C PHE A 280 -5.17 -27.21 -11.08
N GLN A 281 -4.75 -27.50 -9.84
CA GLN A 281 -5.19 -28.69 -9.10
C GLN A 281 -5.77 -28.41 -7.71
N LEU A 282 -6.71 -27.47 -7.55
CA LEU A 282 -7.54 -27.45 -6.34
C LEU A 282 -8.98 -27.02 -6.66
N ASN A 283 -9.94 -27.83 -6.21
CA ASN A 283 -11.39 -27.63 -6.30
C ASN A 283 -11.81 -26.36 -5.53
N HIS A 284 -11.74 -25.17 -6.15
CA HIS A 284 -11.94 -23.88 -5.47
C HIS A 284 -13.32 -23.22 -5.67
N GLY A 285 -14.39 -23.98 -5.90
CA GLY A 285 -15.74 -23.40 -6.00
C GLY A 285 -16.26 -22.78 -4.69
N GLU A 286 -15.77 -23.25 -3.54
CA GLU A 286 -16.28 -22.87 -2.22
C GLU A 286 -15.42 -21.81 -1.50
N GLU A 287 -14.11 -21.80 -1.74
CA GLU A 287 -13.20 -20.81 -1.16
C GLU A 287 -13.32 -19.44 -1.84
N ILE A 288 -13.59 -19.40 -3.15
CA ILE A 288 -13.88 -18.14 -3.87
C ILE A 288 -15.17 -17.50 -3.33
N LYS A 289 -16.16 -18.30 -2.92
CA LYS A 289 -17.38 -17.80 -2.28
C LYS A 289 -17.10 -17.26 -0.88
N ARG A 290 -16.24 -17.91 -0.08
CA ARG A 290 -15.82 -17.41 1.24
C ARG A 290 -15.00 -16.12 1.14
N PHE A 291 -14.11 -16.00 0.15
CA PHE A 291 -13.36 -14.78 -0.13
C PHE A 291 -14.26 -13.62 -0.54
N ARG A 292 -15.27 -13.89 -1.38
CA ARG A 292 -16.29 -12.90 -1.77
C ARG A 292 -17.13 -12.41 -0.58
N VAL A 293 -17.49 -13.29 0.35
CA VAL A 293 -18.20 -12.92 1.58
C VAL A 293 -17.33 -12.08 2.52
N LEU A 294 -16.03 -12.38 2.63
CA LEU A 294 -15.08 -11.60 3.42
C LEU A 294 -14.84 -10.20 2.83
N LEU A 295 -14.69 -10.08 1.51
CA LEU A 295 -14.56 -8.79 0.82
C LEU A 295 -15.83 -7.94 0.92
N LEU A 296 -17.01 -8.55 0.79
CA LEU A 296 -18.28 -7.86 0.95
C LEU A 296 -18.52 -7.40 2.39
N LYS A 297 -18.14 -8.22 3.39
CA LYS A 297 -18.20 -7.83 4.82
C LYS A 297 -17.20 -6.71 5.14
N GLY A 298 -15.98 -6.77 4.62
CA GLY A 298 -14.98 -5.71 4.76
C GLY A 298 -15.43 -4.38 4.15
N GLY A 299 -15.97 -4.43 2.92
CA GLY A 299 -16.53 -3.24 2.26
C GLY A 299 -17.79 -2.68 2.91
N ALA A 300 -18.59 -3.51 3.59
CA ALA A 300 -19.74 -3.05 4.37
C ALA A 300 -19.33 -2.37 5.69
N ILE A 301 -18.24 -2.81 6.30
CA ILE A 301 -17.66 -2.18 7.50
C ILE A 301 -17.04 -0.83 7.15
N ALA A 302 -16.28 -0.76 6.05
CA ALA A 302 -15.72 0.50 5.54
C ALA A 302 -16.81 1.53 5.21
N ARG A 303 -17.91 1.10 4.57
CA ARG A 303 -19.07 1.97 4.30
C ARG A 303 -19.84 2.39 5.55
N LYS A 304 -19.97 1.53 6.56
CA LYS A 304 -20.58 1.88 7.86
C LYS A 304 -19.72 2.82 8.70
N LEU A 305 -18.40 2.82 8.53
CA LEU A 305 -17.51 3.80 9.16
C LEU A 305 -17.57 5.15 8.44
N ALA A 306 -17.65 5.15 7.11
CA ALA A 306 -17.80 6.38 6.32
C ALA A 306 -19.14 7.09 6.60
N HIS A 307 -20.24 6.35 6.73
CA HIS A 307 -21.55 6.95 7.01
C HIS A 307 -21.70 7.49 8.44
N ARG A 308 -21.04 6.89 9.44
CA ARG A 308 -21.12 7.36 10.84
C ARG A 308 -20.35 8.66 11.11
N HIS A 309 -19.45 9.06 10.22
CA HIS A 309 -18.73 10.34 10.31
C HIS A 309 -19.41 11.48 9.53
N PHE A 310 -20.50 11.21 8.81
CA PHE A 310 -21.21 12.21 8.01
C PHE A 310 -22.52 12.71 8.63
N GLU A 311 -22.94 12.16 9.78
CA GLU A 311 -24.13 12.59 10.54
C GLU A 311 -23.83 12.97 12.00
N ALA A 312 -22.61 13.44 12.30
CA ALA A 312 -22.26 14.02 13.61
C ALA A 312 -21.64 15.41 13.44
#